data_AF-A0A451GE25-F1
#
_entry.id   AF-A0A451GE25-F1
#
_cell.length_a   1.000
_cell.length_b   1.000
_cell.length_c   1.000
_cell.angle_alpha   90.00
_cell.angle_beta   90.00
_cell.angle_gamma   90.00
#
_symmetry.space_group_name_H-M   'P 1'
#
loop_
_entity.id
_entity.type
_entity.pdbx_description
1 polymer ?
#
loop_
_entity_poly.entity_id
_entity_poly.type
_entity_poly.pdbx_seq_one_letter_code
_entity_poly.pdbx_strand_id
1 'polypeptide(L)'
;MLRDSPTYYRGTKSQRGFTLIEIIIGIVVLSISIVLLTVLVFPQAQRSAEPLLQVRAAALGQALIDEVSGKSFDENSDRQGGLERCGEVGAPPCTAPANLGPDGESREDFDDVDDYHQLEITYPALEDALGDDIAARYVGFSFAIDICYSDDGGLCQGAVTLYKRIEVSVTTSFGQTFTFTSIRGNY
;
A
#
# COMPACT_ATOMS: atom_id res chain seq x y z
N MET A 1 -25.94 -69.06 -60.43
CA MET A 1 -26.09 -67.90 -59.52
C MET A 1 -24.71 -67.26 -59.41
N LEU A 2 -24.45 -66.23 -60.22
CA LEU A 2 -23.19 -65.48 -60.26
C LEU A 2 -23.18 -64.50 -59.08
N ARG A 3 -22.07 -64.43 -58.34
CA ARG A 3 -21.89 -63.43 -57.30
C ARG A 3 -20.51 -62.80 -57.49
N ASP A 4 -20.49 -61.70 -58.24
CA ASP A 4 -19.30 -60.86 -58.40
C ASP A 4 -18.91 -60.28 -57.05
N SER A 5 -17.62 -60.42 -56.71
CA SER A 5 -17.02 -59.84 -55.52
C SER A 5 -16.43 -58.47 -55.88
N PRO A 6 -16.72 -57.39 -55.13
CA PRO A 6 -16.18 -56.08 -55.45
C PRO A 6 -14.71 -55.97 -55.00
N THR A 7 -13.85 -55.52 -55.90
CA THR A 7 -12.45 -55.18 -55.62
C THR A 7 -12.37 -53.78 -54.97
N TYR A 8 -11.85 -53.72 -53.75
CA TYR A 8 -11.57 -52.48 -53.03
C TYR A 8 -10.22 -51.91 -53.48
N TYR A 9 -10.23 -50.79 -54.21
CA TYR A 9 -9.02 -50.04 -54.54
C TYR A 9 -8.53 -49.26 -53.31
N ARG A 10 -7.45 -49.74 -52.68
CA ARG A 10 -6.76 -49.06 -51.58
C ARG A 10 -5.86 -47.97 -52.16
N GLY A 11 -6.36 -46.73 -52.22
CA GLY A 11 -5.55 -45.59 -52.63
C GLY A 11 -4.38 -45.37 -51.65
N THR A 12 -3.15 -45.57 -52.10
CA THR A 12 -1.93 -45.24 -51.37
C THR A 12 -1.76 -43.73 -51.34
N LYS A 13 -2.00 -43.10 -50.18
CA LYS A 13 -1.67 -41.68 -50.00
C LYS A 13 -0.14 -41.53 -50.06
N SER A 14 0.37 -40.88 -51.10
CA SER A 14 1.77 -40.50 -51.20
C SER A 14 2.13 -39.56 -50.05
N GLN A 15 3.07 -39.95 -49.19
CA GLN A 15 3.68 -38.99 -48.26
C GLN A 15 4.54 -38.03 -49.07
N ARG A 16 4.20 -36.74 -49.01
CA ARG A 16 5.02 -35.65 -49.55
C ARG A 16 5.84 -35.09 -48.40
N GLY A 17 7.16 -35.04 -48.57
CA GLY A 17 8.08 -34.40 -47.63
C GLY A 17 8.12 -32.88 -47.82
N PHE A 18 8.72 -32.20 -46.85
CA PHE A 18 8.95 -30.75 -46.90
C PHE A 18 10.16 -30.42 -47.78
N THR A 19 10.14 -29.25 -48.41
CA THR A 19 11.28 -28.75 -49.18
C THR A 19 12.32 -28.10 -48.26
N LEU A 20 13.58 -28.02 -48.70
CA LEU A 20 14.64 -27.36 -47.93
C LEU A 20 14.29 -25.89 -47.61
N ILE A 21 13.70 -25.17 -48.57
CA ILE A 21 13.33 -23.77 -48.41
C ILE A 21 12.19 -23.59 -47.38
N GLU A 22 11.26 -24.53 -47.31
CA GLU A 22 10.15 -24.51 -46.36
C GLU A 22 10.64 -24.70 -44.92
N ILE A 23 11.65 -25.55 -44.71
CA ILE A 23 12.30 -25.69 -43.41
C ILE A 23 13.06 -24.41 -43.02
N ILE A 24 13.76 -23.77 -43.97
CA ILE A 24 14.47 -22.50 -43.71
C ILE A 24 13.48 -21.41 -43.29
N ILE A 25 12.37 -21.25 -44.02
CA ILE A 25 11.33 -20.27 -43.65
C ILE A 25 10.72 -20.63 -42.30
N GLY A 26 10.47 -21.91 -42.03
CA GLY A 26 9.94 -22.40 -40.76
C GLY A 26 10.82 -22.03 -39.56
N ILE A 27 12.13 -22.27 -39.63
CA ILE A 27 13.05 -21.93 -38.52
C ILE A 27 13.18 -20.41 -38.35
N VAL A 28 13.16 -19.63 -39.43
CA VAL A 28 13.24 -18.16 -39.38
C VAL A 28 11.99 -17.61 -38.69
N VAL A 29 10.79 -18.03 -39.11
CA VAL A 29 9.54 -17.57 -38.49
C VAL A 29 9.46 -18.00 -37.03
N LEU A 30 9.80 -19.26 -36.72
CA LEU A 30 9.83 -19.75 -35.34
C LEU A 30 10.78 -18.93 -34.46
N SER A 31 11.97 -18.60 -34.96
CA SER A 31 12.96 -17.81 -34.20
C SER A 31 12.43 -16.41 -33.86
N ILE A 32 11.78 -15.75 -34.82
CA ILE A 32 11.15 -14.43 -34.60
C ILE A 32 10.02 -14.53 -33.58
N SER A 33 9.18 -15.57 -33.68
CA SER A 33 8.07 -15.80 -32.73
C SER A 33 8.57 -16.00 -31.31
N ILE A 34 9.63 -16.81 -31.10
CA ILE A 34 10.18 -17.06 -29.76
C ILE A 34 10.76 -15.77 -29.16
N VAL A 35 11.47 -14.96 -29.94
CA VAL A 35 12.00 -13.67 -29.47
C VAL A 35 10.88 -12.73 -29.04
N LEU A 36 9.82 -12.58 -29.84
CA LEU A 36 8.67 -11.76 -29.49
C LEU A 36 7.97 -12.25 -28.22
N LEU A 37 7.73 -13.55 -28.09
CA LEU A 37 7.14 -14.13 -26.90
C LEU A 37 8.01 -13.90 -25.66
N THR A 38 9.33 -14.05 -25.79
CA THR A 38 10.25 -13.84 -24.66
C THR A 38 10.23 -12.39 -24.20
N VAL A 39 10.26 -11.43 -25.13
CA VAL A 39 10.22 -10.00 -24.80
C VAL A 39 8.88 -9.60 -24.15
N LEU A 40 7.78 -10.24 -24.51
CA LEU A 40 6.45 -9.92 -23.96
C LEU A 40 6.17 -10.62 -22.61
N VAL A 41 6.60 -11.87 -22.44
CA VAL A 41 6.28 -12.68 -21.25
C VAL A 41 7.23 -12.38 -20.09
N PHE A 42 8.52 -12.18 -20.35
CA PHE A 42 9.52 -12.00 -19.29
C PHE A 42 9.32 -10.76 -18.41
N PRO A 43 8.97 -9.56 -18.93
CA PRO A 43 8.77 -8.38 -18.08
C PRO A 43 7.50 -8.45 -17.21
N GLN A 44 6.61 -9.42 -17.43
CA GLN A 44 5.41 -9.57 -16.62
C GLN A 44 5.70 -10.10 -15.21
N ALA A 45 6.75 -10.93 -15.06
CA ALA A 45 7.10 -11.55 -13.77
C ALA A 45 7.56 -10.52 -12.71
N GLN A 46 8.25 -9.45 -13.10
CA GLN A 46 8.72 -8.43 -12.15
C GLN A 46 7.60 -7.47 -11.72
N ARG A 47 6.64 -7.16 -12.60
CA ARG A 47 5.49 -6.30 -12.26
C ARG A 47 4.48 -6.98 -11.32
N SER A 48 4.58 -8.30 -11.11
CA SER A 48 3.65 -9.04 -10.26
C SER A 48 3.85 -8.79 -8.75
N ALA A 49 5.02 -8.32 -8.32
CA ALA A 49 5.30 -8.08 -6.89
C ALA A 49 4.79 -6.73 -6.37
N GLU A 50 4.60 -5.76 -7.27
CA GLU A 50 4.20 -4.39 -6.93
C GLU A 50 2.77 -4.29 -6.36
N PRO A 51 1.75 -4.99 -6.90
CA PRO A 51 0.42 -5.01 -6.29
C PRO A 51 0.42 -5.56 -4.86
N LEU A 52 1.29 -6.52 -4.55
CA LEU A 52 1.41 -7.06 -3.21
C LEU A 52 1.97 -6.03 -2.23
N LEU A 53 2.99 -5.26 -2.65
CA LEU A 53 3.56 -4.18 -1.83
C LEU A 53 2.54 -3.07 -1.60
N GLN A 54 1.75 -2.71 -2.62
CA GLN A 54 0.69 -1.72 -2.48
C GLN A 54 -0.39 -2.15 -1.47
N VAL A 55 -0.83 -3.41 -1.52
CA VAL A 55 -1.80 -3.95 -0.55
C VAL A 55 -1.23 -3.93 0.86
N ARG A 56 0.06 -4.28 1.02
CA ARG A 56 0.73 -4.23 2.33
C ARG A 56 0.89 -2.79 2.84
N ALA A 57 1.27 -1.85 1.97
CA ALA A 57 1.37 -0.44 2.32
C ALA A 57 0.02 0.12 2.75
N ALA A 58 -1.06 -0.23 2.05
CA ALA A 58 -2.41 0.13 2.45
C ALA A 58 -2.81 -0.46 3.80
N ALA A 59 -2.51 -1.74 4.05
CA ALA A 59 -2.80 -2.37 5.33
C ALA A 59 -2.04 -1.71 6.49
N LEU A 60 -0.76 -1.38 6.30
CA LEU A 60 0.03 -0.66 7.30
C LEU A 60 -0.48 0.76 7.52
N GLY A 61 -0.74 1.50 6.43
CA GLY A 61 -1.25 2.87 6.51
C GLY A 61 -2.62 2.97 7.19
N GLN A 62 -3.53 2.02 6.94
CA GLN A 62 -4.81 1.95 7.64
C GLN A 62 -4.64 1.60 9.12
N ALA A 63 -3.79 0.63 9.45
CA ALA A 63 -3.51 0.29 10.85
C ALA A 63 -2.97 1.50 11.63
N LEU A 64 -2.07 2.27 11.04
CA LEU A 64 -1.54 3.50 11.64
C LEU A 64 -2.61 4.60 11.75
N ILE A 65 -3.47 4.78 10.74
CA ILE A 65 -4.61 5.71 10.85
C ILE A 65 -5.53 5.31 12.00
N ASP A 66 -5.84 4.02 12.13
CA ASP A 66 -6.71 3.51 13.20
C ASP A 66 -6.08 3.69 14.59
N GLU A 67 -4.76 3.46 14.70
CA GLU A 67 -3.97 3.72 15.91
C GLU A 67 -4.07 5.19 16.33
N VAL A 68 -3.71 6.13 15.46
CA VAL A 68 -3.73 7.57 15.78
C VAL A 68 -5.16 8.06 16.00
N SER A 69 -6.12 7.66 15.16
CA SER A 69 -7.52 8.11 15.27
C SER A 69 -8.20 7.61 16.55
N GLY A 70 -7.70 6.51 17.12
CA GLY A 70 -8.18 5.94 18.38
C GLY A 70 -7.75 6.70 19.64
N LYS A 71 -6.81 7.64 19.53
CA LYS A 71 -6.30 8.44 20.65
C LYS A 71 -7.20 9.64 20.97
N SER A 72 -6.98 10.26 22.13
CA SER A 72 -7.64 11.52 22.47
C SER A 72 -7.23 12.61 21.48
N PHE A 73 -8.09 13.61 21.30
CA PHE A 73 -7.78 14.68 20.35
C PHE A 73 -6.55 15.50 20.74
N ASP A 74 -6.29 15.62 22.04
CA ASP A 74 -5.29 16.48 22.68
C ASP A 74 -5.11 16.02 24.13
N GLU A 75 -3.95 16.30 24.74
CA GLU A 75 -3.60 16.05 26.15
C GLU A 75 -4.65 16.59 27.13
N ASN A 76 -5.30 17.72 26.77
CA ASN A 76 -6.30 18.40 27.58
C ASN A 76 -7.73 17.95 27.27
N SER A 77 -7.91 16.97 26.39
CA SER A 77 -9.21 16.39 26.07
C SER A 77 -9.63 15.36 27.12
N ASP A 78 -10.92 15.36 27.49
CA ASP A 78 -11.44 14.35 28.41
C ASP A 78 -11.49 12.96 27.75
N ARG A 79 -10.66 12.04 28.25
CA ARG A 79 -10.56 10.65 27.76
C ARG A 79 -11.77 9.78 28.14
N GLN A 80 -12.61 10.25 29.06
CA GLN A 80 -13.79 9.54 29.56
C GLN A 80 -15.11 10.02 28.93
N GLY A 81 -15.04 10.89 27.92
CA GLY A 81 -16.23 11.41 27.22
C GLY A 81 -16.93 12.55 27.98
N GLY A 82 -16.13 13.52 28.41
CA GLY A 82 -16.60 14.75 29.04
C GLY A 82 -17.44 15.63 28.13
N LEU A 83 -18.09 16.63 28.73
CA LEU A 83 -18.93 17.59 28.00
C LEU A 83 -18.12 18.73 27.36
N GLU A 84 -16.92 18.99 27.87
CA GLU A 84 -16.10 20.13 27.48
C GLU A 84 -14.89 19.64 26.68
N ARG A 85 -14.69 20.24 25.50
CA ARG A 85 -13.54 19.98 24.64
C ARG A 85 -12.38 20.89 25.00
N CYS A 86 -11.14 20.48 24.70
CA CYS A 86 -10.00 21.40 24.84
C CYS A 86 -10.30 22.70 24.04
N GLY A 87 -9.91 23.84 24.59
CA GLY A 87 -10.15 25.16 23.99
C GLY A 87 -11.57 25.73 24.15
N GLU A 88 -12.49 25.02 24.81
CA GLU A 88 -13.82 25.57 25.17
C GLU A 88 -13.83 26.37 26.47
N VAL A 89 -14.91 27.12 26.69
CA VAL A 89 -15.04 28.01 27.85
C VAL A 89 -15.18 27.19 29.14
N GLY A 90 -14.09 27.12 29.90
CA GLY A 90 -14.04 26.34 31.14
C GLY A 90 -13.16 25.10 31.05
N ALA A 91 -12.67 24.76 29.85
CA ALA A 91 -11.64 23.76 29.62
C ALA A 91 -10.25 24.42 29.47
N PRO A 92 -9.16 23.65 29.71
CA PRO A 92 -7.82 24.07 29.33
C PRO A 92 -7.72 24.30 27.80
N PRO A 93 -6.81 25.18 27.33
CA PRO A 93 -6.56 25.33 25.90
C PRO A 93 -5.99 24.04 25.30
N CYS A 94 -6.32 23.76 24.03
CA CYS A 94 -5.60 22.72 23.29
C CYS A 94 -4.14 23.11 23.05
N THR A 95 -3.32 22.14 22.68
CA THR A 95 -1.93 22.29 22.29
C THR A 95 -1.80 23.25 21.11
N ALA A 96 -0.87 24.19 21.22
CA ALA A 96 -0.67 25.18 20.18
C ALA A 96 -0.15 24.49 18.91
N PRO A 97 -0.49 24.94 17.69
CA PRO A 97 -0.02 24.32 16.46
C PRO A 97 1.51 24.21 16.33
N ALA A 98 2.26 25.11 17.00
CA ALA A 98 3.72 25.11 17.01
C ALA A 98 4.34 24.11 18.03
N ASN A 99 3.51 23.53 18.88
CA ASN A 99 3.90 22.60 19.95
C ASN A 99 3.35 21.19 19.72
N LEU A 100 2.76 20.89 18.54
CA LEU A 100 2.37 19.53 18.22
C LEU A 100 3.60 18.62 18.20
N GLY A 101 3.46 17.41 18.70
CA GLY A 101 4.52 16.43 18.83
C GLY A 101 4.56 15.85 20.24
N PRO A 102 5.49 14.92 20.49
CA PRO A 102 5.61 14.27 21.79
C PRO A 102 5.98 15.26 22.91
N ASP A 103 5.36 15.11 24.07
CA ASP A 103 5.62 15.92 25.27
C ASP A 103 6.76 15.37 26.14
N GLY A 104 7.75 14.75 25.48
CA GLY A 104 8.87 14.08 26.11
C GLY A 104 8.62 12.60 26.40
N GLU A 105 7.54 12.04 25.89
CA GLU A 105 7.30 10.60 25.94
C GLU A 105 7.78 9.83 24.71
N SER A 106 7.65 8.51 24.78
CA SER A 106 7.97 7.58 23.70
C SER A 106 6.69 7.07 23.04
N ARG A 107 6.79 6.49 21.84
CA ARG A 107 5.61 6.03 21.08
C ARG A 107 4.69 5.08 21.87
N GLU A 108 5.27 4.26 22.75
CA GLU A 108 4.54 3.33 23.62
C GLU A 108 3.60 4.06 24.59
N ASP A 109 3.94 5.30 24.94
CA ASP A 109 3.24 6.14 25.90
C ASP A 109 2.32 7.18 25.23
N PHE A 110 2.37 7.32 23.90
CA PHE A 110 1.54 8.28 23.16
C PHE A 110 0.07 8.08 23.48
N ASP A 111 -0.57 9.11 23.99
CA ASP A 111 -1.92 9.05 24.54
C ASP A 111 -2.90 9.98 23.82
N ASP A 112 -2.41 10.89 22.98
CA ASP A 112 -3.21 11.74 22.11
C ASP A 112 -2.79 11.67 20.63
N VAL A 113 -3.40 12.52 19.79
CA VAL A 113 -3.19 12.51 18.34
C VAL A 113 -1.92 13.24 17.95
N ASP A 114 -1.56 14.30 18.65
CA ASP A 114 -0.45 15.19 18.30
C ASP A 114 0.91 14.66 18.70
N ASP A 115 0.98 13.71 19.64
CA ASP A 115 2.19 12.95 19.91
C ASP A 115 2.80 12.33 18.64
N TYR A 116 1.97 11.98 17.66
CA TYR A 116 2.41 11.36 16.40
C TYR A 116 2.94 12.38 15.39
N HIS A 117 2.88 13.69 15.67
CA HIS A 117 3.38 14.71 14.75
C HIS A 117 4.88 14.53 14.51
N GLN A 118 5.28 14.48 13.24
CA GLN A 118 6.67 14.28 12.81
C GLN A 118 7.29 12.94 13.26
N LEU A 119 6.47 11.95 13.61
CA LEU A 119 6.97 10.60 13.86
C LEU A 119 7.46 9.98 12.55
N GLU A 120 8.73 9.60 12.49
CA GLU A 120 9.31 8.86 11.38
C GLU A 120 9.97 7.57 11.88
N ILE A 121 9.57 6.45 11.29
CA ILE A 121 10.07 5.12 11.64
C ILE A 121 10.60 4.43 10.39
N THR A 122 11.85 3.98 10.46
CA THR A 122 12.53 3.30 9.37
C THR A 122 12.87 1.86 9.72
N TYR A 123 12.80 0.95 8.74
CA TYR A 123 13.30 -0.41 8.88
C TYR A 123 14.73 -0.43 9.45
N PRO A 124 15.06 -1.30 10.43
CA PRO A 124 14.27 -2.44 10.91
C PRO A 124 13.41 -2.18 12.15
N ALA A 125 13.27 -0.94 12.63
CA ALA A 125 12.60 -0.65 13.90
C ALA A 125 11.09 -0.42 13.71
N LEU A 126 10.37 -1.38 13.09
CA LEU A 126 8.92 -1.26 12.89
C LEU A 126 8.16 -2.02 13.97
N GLU A 127 7.31 -1.30 14.67
CA GLU A 127 6.44 -1.84 15.73
C GLU A 127 4.97 -1.51 15.43
N ASP A 128 4.05 -2.36 15.87
CA ASP A 128 2.63 -2.04 15.86
C ASP A 128 2.20 -1.21 17.09
N ALA A 129 0.90 -0.93 17.20
CA ALA A 129 0.32 -0.15 18.29
C ALA A 129 0.49 -0.78 19.69
N LEU A 130 0.84 -2.08 19.77
CA LEU A 130 1.07 -2.80 21.02
C LEU A 130 2.56 -2.90 21.36
N GLY A 131 3.45 -2.37 20.49
CA GLY A 131 4.89 -2.50 20.63
C GLY A 131 5.45 -3.82 20.09
N ASP A 132 4.65 -4.62 19.37
CA ASP A 132 5.14 -5.86 18.79
C ASP A 132 5.95 -5.58 17.51
N ASP A 133 7.14 -6.19 17.39
CA ASP A 133 7.99 -6.08 16.19
C ASP A 133 7.30 -6.69 14.96
N ILE A 134 7.06 -5.85 13.96
CA ILE A 134 6.46 -6.20 12.66
C ILE A 134 7.44 -6.10 11.49
N ALA A 135 8.71 -5.79 11.74
CA ALA A 135 9.73 -5.57 10.71
C ALA A 135 9.94 -6.79 9.81
N ALA A 136 9.79 -8.00 10.34
CA ALA A 136 9.85 -9.25 9.58
C ALA A 136 8.74 -9.36 8.52
N ARG A 137 7.56 -8.75 8.76
CA ARG A 137 6.42 -8.74 7.82
C ARG A 137 6.53 -7.60 6.79
N TYR A 138 7.17 -6.51 7.18
CA TYR A 138 7.31 -5.26 6.41
C TYR A 138 8.79 -4.95 6.11
N VAL A 139 9.52 -5.95 5.61
CA VAL A 139 10.96 -5.79 5.31
C VAL A 139 11.20 -4.64 4.33
N GLY A 140 12.03 -3.68 4.74
CA GLY A 140 12.38 -2.51 3.93
C GLY A 140 11.28 -1.45 3.83
N PHE A 141 10.22 -1.53 4.65
CA PHE A 141 9.23 -0.46 4.74
C PHE A 141 9.69 0.61 5.71
N SER A 142 9.18 1.83 5.52
CA SER A 142 9.24 2.90 6.51
C SER A 142 7.91 3.64 6.50
N PHE A 143 7.63 4.39 7.56
CA PHE A 143 6.49 5.29 7.57
C PHE A 143 6.83 6.61 8.25
N ALA A 144 6.10 7.65 7.88
CA ALA A 144 6.10 8.94 8.53
C ALA A 144 4.66 9.37 8.81
N ILE A 145 4.44 10.04 9.94
CA ILE A 145 3.16 10.60 10.34
C ILE A 145 3.31 12.09 10.54
N ASP A 146 2.42 12.86 9.93
CA ASP A 146 2.33 14.31 10.10
C ASP A 146 0.91 14.68 10.52
N ILE A 147 0.84 15.49 11.56
CA ILE A 147 -0.41 15.98 12.15
C ILE A 147 -0.47 17.50 11.99
N CYS A 148 -1.60 18.04 11.56
CA CYS A 148 -1.82 19.48 11.60
C CYS A 148 -3.26 19.78 12.00
N TYR A 149 -3.51 20.92 12.64
CA TYR A 149 -4.88 21.43 12.70
C TYR A 149 -5.39 21.68 11.29
N SER A 150 -6.65 21.36 11.01
CA SER A 150 -7.25 21.50 9.68
C SER A 150 -8.62 22.18 9.71
N ASP A 151 -9.10 22.62 8.55
CA ASP A 151 -10.52 22.86 8.36
C ASP A 151 -11.30 21.54 8.19
N ASP A 152 -12.60 21.63 7.94
CA ASP A 152 -13.48 20.49 7.67
C ASP A 152 -13.15 19.77 6.35
N GLY A 153 -12.37 20.42 5.47
CA GLY A 153 -11.86 19.87 4.21
C GLY A 153 -10.47 19.23 4.30
N GLY A 154 -9.81 19.27 5.47
CA GLY A 154 -8.47 18.70 5.67
C GLY A 154 -7.33 19.60 5.17
N LEU A 155 -7.55 20.91 5.00
CA LEU A 155 -6.48 21.87 4.72
C LEU A 155 -5.84 22.34 6.02
N CYS A 156 -4.52 22.20 6.15
CA CYS A 156 -3.81 22.62 7.35
C CYS A 156 -3.99 24.11 7.66
N GLN A 157 -4.17 24.41 8.95
CA GLN A 157 -4.38 25.73 9.51
C GLN A 157 -3.28 26.07 10.51
N GLY A 158 -2.90 27.34 10.58
CA GLY A 158 -1.92 27.86 11.56
C GLY A 158 -2.52 28.21 12.93
N ALA A 159 -3.74 27.75 13.20
CA ALA A 159 -4.49 28.03 14.43
C ALA A 159 -5.20 26.76 14.90
N VAL A 160 -5.52 26.71 16.20
CA VAL A 160 -6.34 25.64 16.78
C VAL A 160 -7.71 25.65 16.13
N THR A 161 -8.12 24.49 15.59
CA THR A 161 -9.44 24.26 15.00
C THR A 161 -10.08 23.03 15.63
N LEU A 162 -11.34 22.74 15.26
CA LEU A 162 -12.07 21.55 15.70
C LEU A 162 -11.60 20.26 15.01
N TYR A 163 -10.59 20.31 14.13
CA TYR A 163 -10.16 19.18 13.34
C TYR A 163 -8.64 19.10 13.32
N LYS A 164 -8.09 17.89 13.44
CA LYS A 164 -6.69 17.57 13.14
C LYS A 164 -6.69 16.64 11.91
N ARG A 165 -5.86 16.95 10.91
CA ARG A 165 -5.57 16.03 9.81
C ARG A 165 -4.44 15.11 10.23
N ILE A 166 -4.65 13.82 10.02
CA ILE A 166 -3.64 12.77 10.17
C ILE A 166 -3.17 12.40 8.76
N GLU A 167 -1.91 12.64 8.44
CA GLU A 167 -1.28 12.21 7.18
C GLU A 167 -0.26 11.12 7.47
N VAL A 168 -0.46 9.93 6.90
CA VAL A 168 0.44 8.78 7.02
C VAL A 168 1.06 8.50 5.66
N SER A 169 2.38 8.58 5.59
CA SER A 169 3.17 8.26 4.41
C SER A 169 3.92 6.95 4.62
N VAL A 170 3.58 5.91 3.86
CA VAL A 170 4.23 4.60 3.92
C VAL A 170 5.13 4.41 2.71
N THR A 171 6.43 4.24 2.92
CA THR A 171 7.40 3.93 1.86
C THR A 171 7.70 2.44 1.84
N THR A 172 7.58 1.83 0.66
CA THR A 172 7.84 0.39 0.45
C THR A 172 9.31 0.12 0.19
N SER A 173 9.69 -1.17 0.21
CA SER A 173 11.05 -1.63 -0.11
C SER A 173 11.57 -1.27 -1.51
N PHE A 174 10.69 -0.83 -2.42
CA PHE A 174 11.05 -0.34 -3.76
C PHE A 174 11.12 1.19 -3.84
N GLY A 175 11.01 1.90 -2.71
CA GLY A 175 11.07 3.36 -2.64
C GLY A 175 9.80 4.07 -3.08
N GLN A 176 8.69 3.35 -3.27
CA GLN A 176 7.39 3.95 -3.57
C GLN A 176 6.72 4.39 -2.28
N THR A 177 6.25 5.64 -2.24
CA THR A 177 5.53 6.21 -1.10
C THR A 177 4.03 6.27 -1.40
N PHE A 178 3.23 5.76 -0.47
CA PHE A 178 1.77 5.83 -0.47
C PHE A 178 1.32 6.71 0.68
N THR A 179 0.53 7.74 0.39
CA THR A 179 0.02 8.69 1.39
C THR A 179 -1.45 8.43 1.64
N PHE A 180 -1.82 8.38 2.92
CA PHE A 180 -3.17 8.21 3.41
C PHE A 180 -3.51 9.37 4.34
N THR A 181 -4.72 9.90 4.24
CA THR A 181 -5.16 11.04 5.06
C THR A 181 -6.48 10.73 5.74
N SER A 182 -6.59 11.11 7.02
CA SER A 182 -7.82 11.08 7.80
C SER A 182 -8.03 12.41 8.52
N ILE A 183 -9.27 12.70 8.92
CA ILE A 183 -9.61 13.88 9.72
C ILE A 183 -10.17 13.41 11.05
N ARG A 184 -9.55 13.84 12.15
CA ARG A 184 -10.01 13.61 13.51
C ARG A 184 -10.65 14.89 14.04
N GLY A 185 -11.94 14.84 14.36
CA GLY A 185 -12.66 15.96 14.98
C GLY A 185 -12.48 16.01 16.49
N ASN A 186 -12.61 17.19 17.09
CA ASN A 186 -12.69 17.39 18.54
C ASN A 186 -14.17 17.34 18.97
N TYR A 187 -14.58 16.20 19.53
CA TYR A 187 -15.95 15.89 19.95
C TYR A 187 -15.97 15.02 21.21
#